data_AF-A0A9D6E8I0-F1
#
_entry.id   AF-A0A9D6E8I0-F1
#
_cell.length_a   1.000
_cell.length_b   1.000
_cell.length_c   1.000
_cell.angle_alpha   90.00
_cell.angle_beta   90.00
_cell.angle_gamma   90.00
#
_symmetry.space_group_name_H-M   'P 1'
#
loop_
_entity.id
_entity.type
_entity.pdbx_description
1 polymer ?
#
loop_
_entity_poly.entity_id
_entity_poly.type
_entity_poly.pdbx_seq_one_letter_code
_entity_poly.pdbx_strand_id
1 'polypeptide(L)' 'ERLALVVGNEGVGVRPAVREMSRASVAIPLARGAESLNVAVAAGIVLFEVARAS' A
#
# COMPACT_ATOMS: atom_id res chain seq x y z
N GLU A 1 10.26 -16.47 -0.94
CA GLU A 1 8.91 -16.46 -1.55
C GLU A 1 8.77 -15.27 -2.50
N ARG A 2 7.79 -15.27 -3.42
CA ARG A 2 7.52 -14.11 -4.28
C ARG A 2 6.49 -13.20 -3.59
N LEU A 3 6.76 -11.90 -3.54
CA LEU A 3 5.85 -10.88 -3.02
C LEU A 3 5.23 -10.10 -4.18
N ALA A 4 3.93 -9.84 -4.10
CA ALA A 4 3.24 -8.89 -4.96
C ALA A 4 2.67 -7.76 -4.11
N LEU A 5 3.06 -6.52 -4.40
CA LEU A 5 2.49 -5.32 -3.80
C LEU A 5 1.38 -4.79 -4.71
N VAL A 6 0.16 -4.72 -4.18
CA VAL A 6 -0.98 -4.11 -4.89
C VAL A 6 -1.22 -2.72 -4.31
N VAL A 7 -1.22 -1.71 -5.17
CA VAL A 7 -1.51 -0.33 -4.80
C VAL A 7 -2.73 0.15 -5.58
N GLY A 8 -3.63 0.84 -4.88
CA GLY A 8 -4.87 1.36 -5.46
C GLY A 8 -4.65 2.67 -6.21
N ASN A 9 -5.67 3.12 -6.94
CA ASN A 9 -5.69 4.47 -7.49
C ASN A 9 -5.99 5.49 -6.36
N GLU A 10 -5.51 6.73 -6.48
CA GLU A 10 -5.66 7.84 -5.52
C GLU A 10 -7.12 8.13 -5.13
N GLY A 11 -8.08 7.89 -6.02
CA GLY A 11 -9.50 8.12 -5.72
C GLY A 11 -10.23 6.94 -5.08
N VAL A 12 -10.17 5.75 -5.71
CA VAL A 12 -11.02 4.60 -5.35
C VAL A 12 -10.26 3.57 -4.50
N GLY A 13 -8.94 3.67 -4.43
CA GLY A 13 -8.09 2.67 -3.77
C GLY A 13 -8.06 1.34 -4.53
N VAL A 14 -7.82 0.25 -3.78
CA VAL A 14 -7.75 -1.11 -4.33
C VAL A 14 -9.17 -1.68 -4.42
N ARG A 15 -9.51 -2.25 -5.58
CA ARG A 15 -10.81 -2.91 -5.81
C ARG A 15 -11.09 -4.00 -4.76
N PRO A 16 -12.33 -4.14 -4.25
CA PRO A 16 -12.66 -5.11 -3.20
C PRO A 16 -12.22 -6.54 -3.51
N ALA A 17 -12.52 -7.06 -4.72
CA ALA A 17 -12.13 -8.40 -5.13
C ALA A 17 -10.60 -8.63 -5.06
N VAL A 18 -9.79 -7.61 -5.36
CA VAL A 18 -8.32 -7.71 -5.28
C VAL A 18 -7.85 -7.66 -3.82
N ARG A 19 -8.52 -6.88 -2.97
CA ARG A 19 -8.27 -6.89 -1.51
C ARG A 19 -8.59 -8.27 -0.90
N GLU A 20 -9.68 -8.90 -1.30
CA GLU A 20 -10.07 -10.24 -0.82
C GLU A 20 -9.08 -11.33 -1.22
N MET A 21 -8.46 -11.22 -2.40
CA MET A 21 -7.39 -12.11 -2.84
C MET A 21 -6.05 -11.87 -2.12
N SER A 22 -5.89 -10.74 -1.42
CA SER A 22 -4.63 -10.37 -0.80
C SER A 22 -4.44 -11.08 0.53
N ARG A 23 -3.23 -11.64 0.75
CA ARG A 23 -2.90 -12.30 2.03
C ARG A 23 -2.93 -11.35 3.22
N ALA A 24 -2.62 -10.08 3.00
CA ALA A 24 -2.60 -9.05 4.03
C ALA A 24 -2.92 -7.68 3.43
N SER A 25 -3.38 -6.76 4.28
CA SER A 25 -3.53 -5.34 3.96
C SER A 25 -2.74 -4.53 4.98
N VAL A 26 -2.01 -3.53 4.50
CA VAL A 26 -1.19 -2.63 5.32
C VAL A 26 -1.56 -1.19 5.02
N ALA A 27 -1.29 -0.30 5.97
CA ALA A 27 -1.52 1.13 5.84
C ALA A 27 -0.31 1.91 6.36
N ILE A 28 0.01 3.02 5.69
CA ILE A 28 0.98 4.00 6.19
C ILE A 28 0.20 4.96 7.11
N PRO A 29 0.59 5.12 8.38
CA PRO A 29 -0.05 6.09 9.26
C PRO A 29 0.07 7.50 8.67
N LEU A 30 -1.06 8.20 8.56
CA LEU A 30 -1.11 9.57 8.06
C LEU A 30 -1.18 10.56 9.22
N ALA A 31 -0.52 11.70 9.05
CA ALA A 31 -0.67 12.82 9.97
C ALA A 31 -2.11 13.36 9.93
N ARG A 32 -2.56 14.00 11.02
CA ARG A 32 -3.90 14.62 11.06
C ARG A 32 -4.05 15.62 9.89
N GLY A 33 -5.17 15.51 9.17
CA GLY A 33 -5.50 16.38 8.05
C GLY A 33 -4.97 15.91 6.69
N ALA A 34 -4.13 14.86 6.63
CA ALA A 34 -3.77 14.22 5.37
C ALA A 34 -4.77 13.11 5.04
N GLU A 35 -5.38 13.18 3.87
CA GLU A 35 -6.37 12.19 3.39
C GLU A 35 -5.69 10.97 2.74
N SER A 36 -4.61 11.19 1.99
CA SER A 36 -3.87 10.15 1.28
C SER A 36 -2.43 10.56 0.99
N LEU A 37 -1.65 9.61 0.49
CA LEU A 37 -0.34 9.86 -0.12
C LEU A 37 -0.45 9.61 -1.62
N ASN A 38 0.42 10.28 -2.38
CA ASN A 38 0.64 9.91 -3.77
C ASN A 38 1.01 8.41 -3.87
N VAL A 39 0.45 7.75 -4.88
CA VAL A 39 0.59 6.30 -5.06
C VAL A 39 2.04 5.84 -5.19
N ALA A 40 2.88 6.60 -5.91
CA ALA A 40 4.30 6.25 -6.08
C ALA A 40 5.07 6.39 -4.75
N VAL A 41 4.76 7.43 -3.96
CA VAL A 41 5.35 7.63 -2.64
C VAL A 41 4.96 6.51 -1.68
N ALA A 42 3.67 6.15 -1.63
CA ALA A 42 3.18 5.06 -0.79
C ALA A 42 3.83 3.71 -1.16
N ALA A 43 3.93 3.41 -2.46
CA ALA A 43 4.60 2.22 -2.95
C ALA A 43 6.09 2.18 -2.55
N GLY A 44 6.80 3.30 -2.71
CA GLY A 44 8.20 3.43 -2.34
C GLY A 44 8.46 3.17 -0.85
N ILE A 45 7.63 3.74 0.04
CA ILE A 45 7.72 3.53 1.49
C ILE A 45 7.54 2.05 1.84
N VAL A 46 6.53 1.39 1.28
CA VAL A 46 6.25 -0.03 1.58
C VAL A 46 7.37 -0.93 1.04
N LEU A 47 7.85 -0.69 -0.19
CA LEU A 47 8.95 -1.47 -0.76
C LEU A 47 10.25 -1.29 0.02
N PHE A 48 10.55 -0.08 0.47
CA PHE A 48 11.69 0.18 1.34
C PHE A 48 11.59 -0.61 2.65
N GLU A 49 10.43 -0.61 3.30
CA GLU A 49 10.22 -1.34 4.54
C GLU A 49 10.35 -2.86 4.36
N VAL A 50 9.81 -3.41 3.26
CA VAL A 50 10.01 -4.82 2.89
C VAL A 50 11.50 -5.13 2.73
N ALA A 51 12.25 -4.28 2.05
CA ALA A 51 13.68 -4.46 1.85
C ALA A 51 14.48 -4.34 3.17
N ARG A 52 14.07 -3.46 4.08
CA ARG A 52 14.71 -3.26 5.39
C ARG A 52 14.48 -4.42 6.35
N ALA A 53 13.32 -5.06 6.29
CA ALA A 53 12.95 -6.19 7.15
C ALA A 53 13.43 -7.56 6.61
N SER A 54 14.09 -7.58 5.45
CA SER A 54 14.63 -8.77 4.79
C SER A 54 16.02 -9.15 5.30
#